data_AF-A0A0C9ZMF0-F1
#
_entry.id   AF-A0A0C9ZMF0-F1
#
_cell.length_a   1.000
_cell.length_b   1.000
_cell.length_c   1.000
_cell.angle_alpha   90.00
_cell.angle_beta   90.00
_cell.angle_gamma   90.00
#
_symmetry.space_group_name_H-M   'P 1'
#
loop_
_entity.id
_entity.type
_entity.pdbx_description
1 polymer ?
#
loop_
_entity_poly.entity_id
_entity_poly.type
_entity_poly.pdbx_seq_one_letter_code
_entity_poly.pdbx_strand_id
1 'polypeptide(L)'
;DKFDWDTFSGSKVYVGGNLSSLDYDKLMFPRPEDRAIYKYPKDGLIRAFGVIQADETHNPKHLDANGECCLLVIKNGLTADTTTCWVNGVESFTRIYDECGIEGTSMQIAVLPYGNANGPFSAPGDSASIVLDKDGRILGMITRSAGATNGTGVTHATPYW
;
A
#
# COMPACT_ATOMS: atom_id res chain seq x y z
N ASP A 1 -30.25 11.12 -12.05
CA ASP A 1 -28.79 10.93 -12.11
C ASP A 1 -28.34 10.34 -13.43
N LYS A 2 -27.16 10.74 -13.91
CA LYS A 2 -26.49 10.12 -15.07
C LYS A 2 -25.63 8.91 -14.69
N PHE A 3 -25.55 8.61 -13.39
CA PHE A 3 -24.72 7.58 -12.83
C PHE A 3 -25.60 6.53 -12.16
N ASP A 4 -25.44 5.29 -12.58
CA ASP A 4 -26.13 4.15 -12.00
C ASP A 4 -25.26 3.60 -10.87
N TRP A 5 -25.62 3.97 -9.64
CA TRP A 5 -24.90 3.52 -8.44
C TRP A 5 -25.03 2.02 -8.20
N ASP A 6 -26.08 1.38 -8.72
CA ASP A 6 -26.32 -0.05 -8.54
C ASP A 6 -25.35 -0.90 -9.38
N THR A 7 -24.83 -0.34 -10.49
CA THR A 7 -23.83 -1.00 -11.34
C THR A 7 -22.40 -0.56 -11.04
N PHE A 8 -22.19 0.44 -10.18
CA PHE A 8 -20.85 0.89 -9.82
C PHE A 8 -20.14 -0.10 -8.89
N SER A 9 -19.18 -0.84 -9.46
CA SER A 9 -18.41 -1.85 -8.71
C SER A 9 -17.36 -1.28 -7.73
N GLY A 10 -17.35 0.03 -7.50
CA GLY A 10 -16.34 0.72 -6.70
C GLY A 10 -15.05 1.04 -7.47
N SER A 11 -14.16 1.79 -6.83
CA SER A 11 -12.79 2.01 -7.31
C SER A 11 -12.02 0.69 -7.27
N LYS A 12 -11.27 0.41 -8.34
CA LYS A 12 -10.44 -0.79 -8.45
C LYS A 12 -9.01 -0.41 -8.80
N VAL A 13 -8.05 -1.16 -8.28
CA VAL A 13 -6.62 -1.01 -8.55
C VAL A 13 -6.15 -2.21 -9.34
N TYR A 14 -5.39 -1.95 -10.40
CA TYR A 14 -4.75 -2.99 -11.18
C TYR A 14 -3.51 -3.51 -10.44
N VAL A 15 -3.38 -4.82 -10.27
CA VAL A 15 -2.28 -5.47 -9.52
C VAL A 15 -1.41 -6.38 -10.38
N GLY A 16 -1.59 -6.32 -11.70
CA GLY A 16 -0.78 -7.04 -12.67
C GLY A 16 0.28 -6.16 -13.33
N GLY A 17 0.57 -6.42 -14.61
CA GLY A 17 1.50 -5.65 -15.42
C GLY A 17 2.92 -6.20 -15.32
N ASN A 18 3.79 -5.44 -14.66
CA ASN A 18 5.17 -5.85 -14.34
C ASN A 18 5.23 -6.99 -13.31
N LEU A 19 4.14 -7.24 -12.58
CA LEU A 19 4.03 -8.32 -11.61
C LEU A 19 3.19 -9.48 -12.18
N SER A 20 3.78 -10.67 -12.29
CA SER A 20 3.04 -11.86 -12.72
C SER A 20 2.04 -12.30 -11.65
N SER A 21 0.99 -13.03 -12.01
CA SER A 21 0.03 -13.56 -11.03
C SER A 21 0.70 -14.49 -10.02
N LEU A 22 1.70 -15.27 -10.45
CA LEU A 22 2.47 -16.15 -9.57
C LEU A 22 3.33 -15.36 -8.58
N ASP A 23 3.94 -14.26 -9.01
CA ASP A 23 4.76 -13.41 -8.14
C ASP A 23 3.88 -12.61 -7.17
N TYR A 24 2.73 -12.12 -7.64
CA TYR A 24 1.72 -11.52 -6.79
C TYR A 24 1.29 -12.48 -5.68
N ASP A 25 0.94 -13.73 -6.01
CA ASP A 25 0.55 -14.74 -5.03
C ASP A 25 1.67 -15.02 -4.03
N LYS A 26 2.94 -15.06 -4.48
CA LYS A 26 4.07 -15.28 -3.57
C LYS A 26 4.30 -14.12 -2.61
N LEU A 27 4.14 -12.88 -3.08
CA LEU A 27 4.45 -11.67 -2.32
C LEU A 27 3.32 -11.26 -1.37
N MET A 28 2.07 -11.35 -1.82
CA MET A 28 0.90 -10.94 -1.03
C MET A 28 0.32 -12.06 -0.16
N PHE A 29 0.65 -13.32 -0.47
CA PHE A 29 0.22 -14.51 0.27
C PHE A 29 1.45 -15.41 0.53
N PRO A 30 2.39 -15.00 1.41
CA PRO A 30 3.65 -15.72 1.60
C PRO A 30 3.46 -17.13 2.18
N ARG A 31 2.35 -17.38 2.89
CA ARG A 31 2.08 -18.65 3.55
C ARG A 31 1.30 -19.64 2.67
N PRO A 32 1.63 -20.94 2.71
CA PRO A 32 0.88 -21.96 1.97
C PRO A 32 -0.61 -22.00 2.32
N GLU A 33 -0.96 -21.78 3.58
CA GLU A 33 -2.35 -21.77 4.04
C GLU A 33 -3.15 -20.65 3.40
N ASP A 34 -2.55 -19.45 3.32
CA ASP A 34 -3.19 -18.27 2.70
C ASP A 34 -3.34 -18.46 1.19
N ARG A 35 -2.34 -19.06 0.52
CA ARG A 35 -2.38 -19.37 -0.92
C ARG A 35 -3.44 -20.41 -1.29
N ALA A 36 -3.72 -21.36 -0.39
CA ALA A 36 -4.72 -22.39 -0.64
C ALA A 36 -6.15 -21.84 -0.73
N ILE A 37 -6.40 -20.71 -0.07
CA ILE A 37 -7.71 -20.05 0.00
C ILE A 37 -7.82 -18.92 -1.02
N TYR A 38 -6.69 -18.30 -1.36
CA TYR A 38 -6.65 -17.13 -2.24
C TYR A 38 -6.87 -17.48 -3.72
N LYS A 39 -7.45 -16.52 -4.45
CA LYS A 39 -7.56 -16.54 -5.91
C LYS A 39 -7.16 -15.18 -6.46
N TYR A 40 -6.28 -15.19 -7.46
CA TYR A 40 -5.88 -13.98 -8.16
C TYR A 40 -7.11 -13.17 -8.63
N PRO A 41 -7.12 -11.83 -8.50
CA PRO A 41 -8.31 -11.05 -8.77
C PRO A 41 -8.67 -11.13 -10.26
N LYS A 42 -9.96 -11.18 -10.56
CA LYS A 42 -10.42 -11.18 -11.95
C LYS A 42 -9.88 -9.94 -12.66
N ASP A 43 -9.32 -10.15 -13.85
CA ASP A 43 -8.69 -9.11 -14.68
C ASP A 43 -7.51 -8.38 -13.99
N GLY A 44 -6.99 -8.94 -12.88
CA GLY A 44 -5.98 -8.29 -12.05
C GLY A 44 -6.49 -7.04 -11.35
N LEU A 45 -7.80 -6.93 -11.09
CA LEU A 45 -8.41 -5.76 -10.46
C LEU A 45 -8.88 -6.08 -9.03
N ILE A 46 -8.20 -5.50 -8.04
CA ILE A 46 -8.65 -5.52 -6.64
C ILE A 46 -9.56 -4.32 -6.35
N ARG A 47 -10.67 -4.54 -5.66
CA ARG A 47 -11.56 -3.43 -5.25
C ARG A 47 -10.98 -2.73 -4.03
N ALA A 48 -10.90 -1.41 -4.07
CA ALA A 48 -10.58 -0.59 -2.91
C ALA A 48 -11.85 -0.40 -2.05
N PHE A 49 -11.79 -0.72 -0.76
CA PHE A 49 -12.90 -0.52 0.17
C PHE A 49 -12.42 -0.39 1.61
N GLY A 50 -13.14 0.37 2.44
CA GLY A 50 -12.77 0.51 3.85
C GLY A 50 -11.38 1.14 4.06
N VAL A 51 -11.00 1.30 5.33
CA VAL A 51 -9.75 1.93 5.73
C VAL A 51 -9.12 1.08 6.84
N ILE A 52 -7.83 0.80 6.70
CA ILE A 52 -7.03 0.15 7.73
C ILE A 52 -6.82 1.15 8.85
N GLN A 53 -7.26 0.78 10.06
CA GLN A 53 -7.19 1.68 11.20
C GLN A 53 -5.77 1.76 11.79
N ALA A 54 -5.54 2.79 12.61
CA ALA A 54 -4.26 3.03 13.28
C ALA A 54 -3.77 1.79 14.04
N ASP A 55 -4.63 1.22 14.88
CA ASP A 55 -4.35 0.08 15.74
C ASP A 55 -3.97 -1.18 14.94
N GLU A 56 -4.57 -1.36 13.77
CA GLU A 56 -4.26 -2.45 12.84
C GLU A 56 -2.92 -2.26 12.11
N THR A 57 -2.48 -1.02 11.95
CA THR A 57 -1.16 -0.70 11.36
C THR A 57 -0.04 -0.98 12.37
N HIS A 58 -0.28 -0.70 13.66
CA HIS A 58 0.63 -1.00 14.77
C HIS A 58 0.62 -2.48 15.17
N ASN A 59 -0.54 -3.14 15.04
CA ASN A 59 -0.73 -4.55 15.41
C ASN A 59 -1.26 -5.35 14.21
N PRO A 60 -0.44 -5.55 13.17
CA PRO A 60 -0.85 -6.33 12.02
C PRO A 60 -1.21 -7.76 12.42
N LYS A 61 -2.31 -8.27 11.86
CA LYS A 61 -2.79 -9.63 12.11
C LYS A 61 -2.34 -10.63 11.05
N HIS A 62 -1.83 -10.16 9.92
CA HIS A 62 -1.29 -11.03 8.88
C HIS A 62 0.12 -11.46 9.24
N LEU A 63 0.51 -12.62 8.70
CA LEU A 63 1.79 -13.26 9.01
C LEU A 63 2.61 -13.37 7.73
N ASP A 64 3.91 -13.10 7.85
CA ASP A 64 4.85 -13.26 6.75
C ASP A 64 5.24 -14.74 6.52
N ALA A 65 6.23 -14.98 5.66
CA ALA A 65 6.74 -16.32 5.37
C ALA A 65 7.39 -17.01 6.60
N ASN A 66 7.85 -16.23 7.59
CA ASN A 66 8.51 -16.70 8.81
C ASN A 66 7.52 -16.81 9.99
N GLY A 67 6.28 -16.36 9.82
CA GLY A 67 5.27 -16.33 10.88
C GLY A 67 5.32 -15.08 11.75
N GLU A 68 5.99 -14.02 11.30
CA GLU A 68 6.04 -12.73 11.97
C GLU A 68 4.86 -11.84 11.55
N CYS A 69 4.30 -11.06 12.48
CA CYS A 69 3.20 -10.15 12.19
C CYS A 69 3.66 -9.04 11.22
N CYS A 70 2.96 -8.89 10.09
CA CYS A 70 3.29 -7.88 9.09
C CYS A 70 2.04 -7.37 8.37
N LEU A 71 2.09 -6.14 7.86
CA LEU A 71 1.07 -5.61 6.96
C LEU A 71 1.59 -5.60 5.53
N LEU A 72 1.10 -6.53 4.71
CA LEU A 72 1.44 -6.63 3.29
C LEU A 72 0.60 -5.63 2.49
N VAL A 73 1.27 -4.74 1.75
CA VAL A 73 0.61 -3.70 0.97
C VAL A 73 1.03 -3.72 -0.49
N ILE A 74 0.14 -3.20 -1.33
CA ILE A 74 0.30 -3.08 -2.76
C ILE A 74 -0.20 -1.73 -3.26
N LYS A 75 0.44 -1.22 -4.30
CA LYS A 75 -0.07 -0.08 -5.08
C LYS A 75 0.14 -0.32 -6.57
N ASN A 76 -0.52 0.50 -7.37
CA ASN A 76 -0.17 0.71 -8.77
C ASN A 76 0.06 2.20 -9.00
N GLY A 77 1.27 2.53 -9.46
CA GLY A 77 1.72 3.90 -9.68
C GLY A 77 2.13 4.11 -11.12
N LEU A 78 2.11 5.37 -11.57
CA LEU A 78 2.39 5.74 -12.95
C LEU A 78 3.80 5.34 -13.40
N THR A 79 4.78 5.40 -12.49
CA THR A 79 6.20 5.26 -12.84
C THR A 79 6.78 3.93 -12.40
N ALA A 80 6.47 3.48 -11.18
CA ALA A 80 6.97 2.18 -10.70
C ALA A 80 5.97 1.03 -10.93
N ASP A 81 4.89 1.26 -11.67
CA ASP A 81 3.83 0.28 -11.93
C ASP A 81 3.32 -0.36 -10.62
N THR A 82 3.04 -1.67 -10.65
CA THR A 82 2.62 -2.44 -9.48
C THR A 82 3.83 -2.74 -8.61
N THR A 83 3.75 -2.34 -7.34
CA THR A 83 4.77 -2.63 -6.33
C THR A 83 4.12 -3.13 -5.04
N THR A 84 4.81 -4.05 -4.37
CA THR A 84 4.39 -4.62 -3.09
C THR A 84 5.43 -4.33 -2.02
N CYS A 85 5.01 -4.24 -0.76
CA CYS A 85 5.87 -3.87 0.35
C CYS A 85 5.28 -4.34 1.68
N TRP A 86 6.09 -4.32 2.73
CA TRP A 86 5.68 -4.63 4.10
C TRP A 86 5.70 -3.35 4.93
N VAL A 87 4.65 -3.14 5.71
CA VAL A 87 4.52 -1.98 6.61
C VAL A 87 4.62 -2.49 8.05
N ASN A 88 5.53 -1.88 8.82
CA ASN A 88 5.82 -2.28 10.21
C ASN A 88 5.37 -1.22 11.23
N GLY A 89 4.17 -0.64 11.08
CA GLY A 89 3.61 0.26 12.11
C GLY A 89 4.34 1.58 12.33
N VAL A 90 5.37 1.89 11.54
CA VAL A 90 6.16 3.13 11.74
C VAL A 90 5.38 4.32 11.21
N GLU A 91 4.87 5.14 12.11
CA GLU A 91 4.30 6.45 11.79
C GLU A 91 5.40 7.52 11.80
N SER A 92 5.35 8.39 10.80
CA SER A 92 6.14 9.62 10.73
C SER A 92 5.22 10.82 10.90
N PHE A 93 5.54 11.67 11.88
CA PHE A 93 4.83 12.93 12.09
C PHE A 93 5.60 14.03 11.36
N THR A 94 4.98 14.63 10.36
CA THR A 94 5.52 15.86 9.75
C THR A 94 4.80 17.05 10.39
N ARG A 95 5.52 17.77 11.25
CA ARG A 95 5.09 19.06 11.81
C ARG A 95 5.31 20.13 10.75
N ILE A 96 4.25 20.75 10.25
CA ILE A 96 4.37 21.85 9.27
C ILE A 96 4.49 23.17 10.05
N TYR A 97 5.44 24.00 9.62
CA TYR A 97 5.78 25.28 10.21
C TYR A 97 4.78 26.38 9.87
N ASP A 98 4.83 27.44 10.69
CA ASP A 98 3.91 28.56 10.90
C ASP A 98 3.76 29.53 9.69
N GLU A 99 3.70 29.03 8.46
CA GLU A 99 3.38 29.86 7.31
C GLU A 99 1.86 30.01 7.21
N CYS A 100 1.38 31.18 7.65
CA CYS A 100 -0.03 31.63 7.69
C CYS A 100 -0.81 31.35 8.99
N GLY A 101 -0.15 30.99 10.11
CA GLY A 101 -0.81 30.83 11.41
C GLY A 101 -1.72 29.60 11.52
N ILE A 102 -1.54 28.62 10.60
CA ILE A 102 -2.22 27.32 10.66
C ILE A 102 -1.23 26.31 11.22
N GLU A 103 -1.31 26.04 12.52
CA GLU A 103 -0.59 24.92 13.12
C GLU A 103 -1.24 23.60 12.67
N GLY A 104 -0.55 22.87 11.79
CA GLY A 104 -1.00 21.57 11.29
C GLY A 104 0.01 20.47 11.62
N THR A 105 -0.42 19.47 12.39
CA THR A 105 0.32 18.20 12.50
C THR A 105 -0.20 17.27 11.41
N SER A 106 0.65 16.94 10.43
CA SER A 106 0.33 15.92 9.43
C SER A 106 0.94 14.59 9.82
N MET A 107 0.14 13.54 9.78
CA MET A 107 0.55 12.17 10.07
C MET A 107 0.73 11.42 8.76
N GLN A 108 1.81 10.66 8.65
CA GLN A 108 2.13 9.88 7.48
C GLN A 108 2.63 8.50 7.91
N ILE A 109 2.16 7.45 7.25
CA ILE A 109 2.64 6.09 7.43
C ILE A 109 3.88 5.91 6.58
N ALA A 110 4.98 5.44 7.20
CA ALA A 110 6.20 5.11 6.49
C ALA A 110 6.11 3.68 5.95
N VAL A 111 6.17 3.57 4.63
CA VAL A 111 6.20 2.31 3.88
C VAL A 111 7.64 2.05 3.48
N LEU A 112 8.23 0.97 4.01
CA LEU A 112 9.66 0.67 3.91
C LEU A 112 9.91 -0.55 3.00
N PRO A 113 10.64 -0.40 1.88
CA PRO A 113 10.91 -1.52 0.98
C PRO A 113 11.66 -2.62 1.73
N TYR A 114 11.19 -3.86 1.57
CA TYR A 114 11.82 -5.03 2.16
C TYR A 114 12.82 -5.63 1.18
N GLY A 115 14.10 -5.61 1.57
CA GLY A 115 15.19 -6.22 0.83
C GLY A 115 15.54 -5.48 -0.46
N ASN A 116 16.83 -5.35 -0.75
CA ASN A 116 17.33 -4.66 -1.95
C ASN A 116 16.92 -5.34 -3.28
N ALA A 117 16.19 -6.45 -3.24
CA ALA A 117 15.87 -7.27 -4.42
C ALA A 117 14.74 -6.70 -5.28
N ASN A 118 13.77 -5.99 -4.69
CA ASN A 118 12.53 -5.59 -5.40
C ASN A 118 12.48 -4.10 -5.78
N GLY A 119 13.57 -3.36 -5.56
CA GLY A 119 13.63 -1.91 -5.84
C GLY A 119 12.75 -1.06 -4.92
N PRO A 120 12.60 0.24 -5.22
CA PRO A 120 11.84 1.14 -4.37
C PRO A 120 10.34 0.87 -4.48
N PHE A 121 9.59 1.05 -3.38
CA PHE A 121 8.14 0.90 -3.40
C PHE A 121 7.45 1.96 -4.25
N SER A 122 7.99 3.17 -4.36
CA SER A 122 7.45 4.25 -5.20
C SER A 122 8.55 5.00 -5.94
N ALA A 123 8.22 5.57 -7.11
CA ALA A 123 9.10 6.44 -7.89
C ALA A 123 8.45 7.83 -8.13
N PRO A 124 9.22 8.86 -8.56
CA PRO A 124 8.65 10.15 -8.95
C PRO A 124 7.53 9.98 -9.99
N GLY A 125 6.33 10.48 -9.68
CA GLY A 125 5.12 10.29 -10.49
C GLY A 125 4.09 9.34 -9.87
N ASP A 126 4.44 8.56 -8.85
CA ASP A 126 3.50 7.70 -8.09
C ASP A 126 2.70 8.47 -7.02
N SER A 127 2.87 9.79 -6.92
CA SER A 127 2.08 10.63 -6.01
C SER A 127 0.59 10.48 -6.31
N ALA A 128 -0.23 10.48 -5.25
CA ALA A 128 -1.67 10.23 -5.28
C ALA A 128 -2.10 8.78 -5.59
N SER A 129 -1.17 7.83 -5.77
CA SER A 129 -1.52 6.41 -5.76
C SER A 129 -2.03 5.97 -4.39
N ILE A 130 -3.14 5.24 -4.37
CA ILE A 130 -3.65 4.59 -3.16
C ILE A 130 -2.86 3.31 -2.86
N VAL A 131 -2.64 3.06 -1.58
CA VAL A 131 -1.98 1.87 -1.05
C VAL A 131 -3.03 0.99 -0.40
N LEU A 132 -3.08 -0.28 -0.80
CA LEU A 132 -4.06 -1.26 -0.33
C LEU A 132 -3.38 -2.42 0.39
N ASP A 133 -4.04 -3.06 1.35
CA ASP A 133 -3.64 -4.40 1.78
C ASP A 133 -4.05 -5.49 0.78
N LYS A 134 -3.67 -6.73 1.06
CA LYS A 134 -4.02 -7.90 0.25
C LYS A 134 -5.54 -8.12 0.08
N ASP A 135 -6.35 -7.61 1.01
CA ASP A 135 -7.79 -7.78 1.02
C ASP A 135 -8.50 -6.61 0.31
N GLY A 136 -7.80 -5.52 -0.02
CA GLY A 136 -8.32 -4.35 -0.73
C GLY A 136 -8.65 -3.18 0.20
N ARG A 137 -8.26 -3.24 1.47
CA ARG A 137 -8.46 -2.15 2.43
C ARG A 137 -7.43 -1.05 2.24
N ILE A 138 -7.86 0.20 2.37
CA ILE A 138 -7.01 1.35 2.08
C ILE A 138 -6.13 1.66 3.30
N LEU A 139 -4.81 1.60 3.12
CA LEU A 139 -3.86 2.13 4.09
C LEU A 139 -3.82 3.65 4.04
N GLY A 140 -3.82 4.20 2.83
CA GLY A 140 -3.72 5.63 2.59
C GLY A 140 -3.32 5.96 1.17
N MET A 141 -2.90 7.20 0.95
CA MET A 141 -2.48 7.72 -0.35
C MET A 141 -1.05 8.23 -0.29
N ILE A 142 -0.24 7.88 -1.29
CA ILE A 142 1.15 8.32 -1.39
C ILE A 142 1.20 9.83 -1.58
N THR A 143 1.90 10.53 -0.68
CA THR A 143 2.13 11.98 -0.80
C THR A 143 3.55 12.28 -1.22
N ARG A 144 4.51 11.48 -0.73
CA ARG A 144 5.93 11.71 -0.96
C ARG A 144 6.72 10.42 -0.85
N SER A 145 7.90 10.42 -1.43
CA SER A 145 8.95 9.44 -1.15
C SER A 145 10.27 10.17 -0.84
N ALA A 146 11.12 9.56 -0.02
CA ALA A 146 12.41 10.11 0.38
C ALA A 146 13.45 8.99 0.47
N GLY A 147 14.67 9.24 -0.02
CA GLY A 147 15.78 8.28 0.06
C GLY A 147 16.70 8.35 -1.15
N ALA A 148 17.97 8.04 -0.95
CA ALA A 148 19.01 8.21 -1.96
C ALA A 148 19.24 6.96 -2.83
N THR A 149 18.77 5.78 -2.40
CA THR A 149 19.05 4.51 -3.09
C THR A 149 17.79 3.65 -3.20
N ASN A 150 17.77 2.78 -4.22
CA ASN A 150 16.66 1.89 -4.55
C ASN A 150 16.25 0.94 -3.39
N GLY A 151 17.14 0.69 -2.43
CA GLY A 151 16.89 -0.22 -1.30
C GLY A 151 16.52 0.45 0.02
N THR A 152 16.65 1.78 0.11
CA THR A 152 16.43 2.54 1.36
C THR A 152 15.40 3.65 1.20
N GLY A 153 14.67 3.67 0.09
CA GLY A 153 13.66 4.68 -0.20
C GLY A 153 12.43 4.48 0.69
N VAL A 154 12.10 5.46 1.52
CA VAL A 154 10.89 5.47 2.34
C VAL A 154 9.78 6.14 1.56
N THR A 155 8.63 5.48 1.45
CA THR A 155 7.42 6.08 0.89
C THR A 155 6.52 6.54 2.04
N HIS A 156 6.02 7.76 1.94
CA HIS A 156 5.10 8.35 2.92
C HIS A 156 3.69 8.34 2.34
N ALA A 157 2.77 7.70 3.07
CA ALA A 157 1.35 7.68 2.75
C ALA A 157 0.54 8.41 3.81
N THR A 158 -0.38 9.29 3.40
CA THR A 158 -1.33 9.92 4.32
C THR A 158 -2.50 8.95 4.55
N PRO A 159 -2.76 8.57 5.81
CA PRO A 159 -3.87 7.67 6.14
C PRO A 159 -5.23 8.32 5.87
N TYR A 160 -6.26 7.50 5.76
CA TYR A 160 -7.64 7.95 5.53
C TYR A 160 -8.47 8.03 6.82
N TRP A 161 -7.83 7.93 7.99
CA TRP A 161 -8.43 8.02 9.33
C TRP A 161 -7.86 9.20 10.11
#